data_AF-A0A953R524-F1
#
_entry.id   AF-A0A953R524-F1
#
_cell.length_a   1.000
_cell.length_b   1.000
_cell.length_c   1.000
_cell.angle_alpha   90.00
_cell.angle_beta   90.00
_cell.angle_gamma   90.00
#
_symmetry.space_group_name_H-M   'P 1'
#
loop_
_entity.id
_entity.type
_entity.pdbx_description
1 polymer ?
#
loop_
_entity_poly.entity_id
_entity_poly.type
_entity_poly.pdbx_seq_one_letter_code
_entity_poly.pdbx_strand_id
1 'polypeptide(L)'
;APKLQQPPACPNVPAITAGLAMTNAIFQGEKMSGSQIFYAAGANARQDSFELTAEKKLSLKVAVRSEPGHGENVVGILEGGDAVLKNEYIVISAHLDHIGLSAPLPDGHNVNNGADDDGSGSAGLLAVARSYAQGAAKGMRPKRSIIFLWNAGEEKGLWGSQYFNEYPPVDLTKVVANLNMDMIGRTKGPGFSDPDRTHVLVNPGEILVVGPSISSDDMEKTIETVNNDYQKLVLNHFYDTTAPDATHDNLGPQPNGQRVFYRSDHYNFAKMGIPVVFFTTGLHPDYHRATYTPDKIDYKEMQSVSKTLAAVGWVLGTQAGRPQLKTNLPEQLVKDMKTAKDQGWGKITPIPPPLPGEPF
;
A
#
# COMPACT_ATOMS: atom_id res chain seq x y z
N ALA A 1 -15.75 20.01 11.76
CA ALA A 1 -14.91 18.87 11.32
C ALA A 1 -14.59 17.99 12.52
N PRO A 2 -14.41 16.66 12.33
CA PRO A 2 -13.69 15.83 13.29
C PRO A 2 -12.32 16.46 13.54
N LYS A 3 -11.87 16.52 14.79
CA LYS A 3 -10.45 16.75 15.07
C LYS A 3 -9.79 15.38 15.00
N LEU A 4 -8.98 15.16 13.96
CA LEU A 4 -7.97 14.11 13.99
C LEU A 4 -7.29 14.18 15.36
N GLN A 5 -7.16 13.04 16.04
CA GLN A 5 -6.20 12.99 17.15
C GLN A 5 -4.87 13.43 16.56
N GLN A 6 -4.17 14.35 17.24
CA GLN A 6 -2.84 14.71 16.76
C GLN A 6 -2.02 13.43 16.69
N PRO A 7 -1.32 13.17 15.57
CA PRO A 7 -0.44 12.01 15.49
C PRO A 7 0.50 12.03 16.70
N PRO A 8 0.94 10.85 17.18
CA PRO A 8 1.86 10.78 18.32
C PRO A 8 2.98 11.79 18.11
N ALA A 9 3.18 12.66 19.11
CA ALA A 9 3.95 13.88 18.95
C ALA A 9 5.26 13.62 18.19
N CYS A 10 5.54 14.44 17.17
CA CYS A 10 6.75 14.31 16.36
C CYS A 10 7.95 14.03 17.27
N PRO A 11 8.78 13.01 16.97
CA PRO A 11 9.76 12.51 17.92
C PRO A 11 10.59 13.67 18.49
N ASN A 12 10.58 13.81 19.82
CA ASN A 12 11.23 14.92 20.54
C ASN A 12 12.76 14.97 20.34
N VAL A 13 13.33 13.99 19.63
CA VAL A 13 14.72 13.93 19.19
C VAL A 13 14.73 14.02 17.66
N PRO A 14 15.45 14.99 17.07
CA PRO A 14 15.61 15.07 15.62
C PRO A 14 16.22 13.78 15.05
N ALA A 15 15.50 13.14 14.11
CA ALA A 15 15.96 11.97 13.39
C ALA A 15 16.45 12.36 11.98
N ILE A 16 17.46 11.65 11.49
CA ILE A 16 17.95 11.76 10.10
C ILE A 16 18.21 10.36 9.54
N THR A 17 17.98 10.19 8.23
CA THR A 17 18.38 8.97 7.52
C THR A 17 19.75 9.18 6.91
N ALA A 18 20.75 8.43 7.38
CA ALA A 18 22.12 8.50 6.88
C ALA A 18 22.34 7.51 5.72
N GLY A 19 22.63 8.02 4.52
CA GLY A 19 23.09 7.19 3.40
C GLY A 19 24.54 6.74 3.58
N LEU A 20 24.96 5.71 2.83
CA LEU A 20 26.27 5.04 2.95
C LEU A 20 27.47 6.02 3.01
N ALA A 21 27.46 7.12 2.25
CA ALA A 21 28.52 8.13 2.29
C ALA A 21 28.62 8.83 3.67
N MET A 22 27.49 9.18 4.27
CA MET A 22 27.44 9.77 5.61
C MET A 22 27.84 8.76 6.68
N THR A 23 27.38 7.51 6.58
CA THR A 23 27.77 6.44 7.50
C THR A 23 29.27 6.15 7.41
N ASN A 24 29.86 6.14 6.20
CA ASN A 24 31.31 6.04 6.01
C ASN A 24 32.07 7.20 6.68
N ALA A 25 31.58 8.44 6.58
CA ALA A 25 32.20 9.59 7.24
C ALA A 25 32.12 9.48 8.79
N ILE A 26 30.96 9.09 9.33
CA ILE A 26 30.76 8.92 10.79
C ILE A 26 31.71 7.84 11.34
N PHE A 27 31.84 6.71 10.65
CA PHE A 27 32.62 5.55 11.10
C PHE A 27 34.07 5.52 10.58
N GLN A 28 34.55 6.56 9.90
CA GLN A 28 35.93 6.61 9.40
C GLN A 28 36.95 6.51 10.54
N GLY A 29 37.81 5.49 10.50
CA GLY A 29 38.83 5.25 11.54
C GLY A 29 38.34 4.55 12.81
N GLU A 30 37.08 4.10 12.87
CA GLU A 30 36.58 3.29 14.00
C GLU A 30 36.92 1.81 13.86
N LYS A 31 36.63 1.05 14.93
CA LYS A 31 36.66 -0.42 14.99
C LYS A 31 35.89 -1.11 13.84
N MET A 32 34.83 -0.48 13.33
CA MET A 32 34.04 -0.97 12.20
C MET A 32 33.88 0.12 11.15
N SER A 33 33.99 -0.25 9.87
CA SER A 33 33.76 0.69 8.76
C SER A 33 32.28 1.06 8.65
N GLY A 34 32.00 2.25 8.10
CA GLY A 34 30.63 2.68 7.84
C GLY A 34 29.89 1.76 6.86
N SER A 35 30.59 1.13 5.91
CA SER A 35 30.02 0.11 5.03
C SER A 35 29.63 -1.16 5.79
N GLN A 36 30.45 -1.64 6.73
CA GLN A 36 30.09 -2.79 7.56
C GLN A 36 28.86 -2.47 8.40
N ILE A 37 28.83 -1.31 9.07
CA ILE A 37 27.68 -0.88 9.88
C ILE A 37 26.43 -0.68 9.01
N PHE A 38 26.55 -0.01 7.86
CA PHE A 38 25.43 0.27 6.96
C PHE A 38 24.81 -1.01 6.42
N TYR A 39 25.62 -1.92 5.88
CA TYR A 39 25.13 -3.19 5.35
C TYR A 39 24.70 -4.16 6.46
N ALA A 40 25.28 -4.10 7.66
CA ALA A 40 24.86 -4.98 8.76
C ALA A 40 23.61 -4.48 9.50
N ALA A 41 23.41 -3.17 9.62
CA ALA A 41 22.14 -2.58 10.04
C ALA A 41 21.05 -2.80 8.97
N GLY A 42 21.41 -2.64 7.69
CA GLY A 42 20.61 -3.06 6.54
C GLY A 42 20.38 -4.56 6.47
N ALA A 43 21.21 -5.38 7.15
CA ALA A 43 21.02 -6.83 7.37
C ALA A 43 20.19 -7.14 8.63
N ASN A 44 19.89 -6.15 9.48
CA ASN A 44 19.43 -6.28 10.88
C ASN A 44 20.21 -7.36 11.66
N ALA A 45 21.47 -7.54 11.28
CA ALA A 45 22.40 -8.38 12.01
C ALA A 45 22.70 -7.65 13.31
N ARG A 46 22.46 -8.31 14.45
CA ARG A 46 22.82 -7.77 15.76
C ARG A 46 24.30 -7.40 15.77
N GLN A 47 24.60 -6.11 15.91
CA GLN A 47 25.97 -5.61 16.05
C GLN A 47 26.34 -5.55 17.53
N ASP A 48 27.59 -5.89 17.84
CA ASP A 48 28.14 -5.65 19.18
C ASP A 48 28.29 -4.14 19.41
N SER A 49 27.93 -3.66 20.59
CA SER A 49 28.19 -2.28 20.98
C SER A 49 29.69 -2.03 21.14
N PHE A 50 30.16 -0.89 20.64
CA PHE A 50 31.50 -0.39 20.89
C PHE A 50 31.44 1.14 21.04
N GLU A 51 32.40 1.68 21.78
CA GLU A 51 32.55 3.13 21.94
C GLU A 51 33.16 3.72 20.66
N LEU A 52 32.60 4.84 20.19
CA LEU A 52 33.22 5.66 19.15
C LEU A 52 34.39 6.45 19.75
N THR A 53 35.38 6.75 18.91
CA THR A 53 36.53 7.60 19.26
C THR A 53 36.06 8.95 19.87
N ALA A 54 36.52 9.28 21.08
CA ALA A 54 35.97 10.35 21.92
C ALA A 54 36.08 11.77 21.32
N GLU A 55 37.02 11.96 20.40
CA GLU A 55 37.21 13.20 19.64
C GLU A 55 36.09 13.44 18.60
N LYS A 56 35.29 12.41 18.25
CA LYS A 56 34.22 12.54 17.27
C LYS A 56 33.02 13.28 17.84
N LYS A 57 32.74 14.42 17.22
CA LYS A 57 31.58 15.26 17.52
C LYS A 57 30.73 15.40 16.27
N LEU A 58 29.54 14.81 16.29
CA LEU A 58 28.52 15.06 15.28
C LEU A 58 27.70 16.28 15.71
N SER A 59 27.60 17.29 14.84
CA SER A 59 26.71 18.43 15.02
C SER A 59 25.68 18.44 13.90
N LEU A 60 24.40 18.39 14.27
CA LEU A 60 23.27 18.38 13.34
C LEU A 60 22.44 19.65 13.54
N LYS A 61 22.36 20.49 12.50
CA LYS A 61 21.45 21.65 12.48
C LYS A 61 20.23 21.29 11.65
N VAL A 62 19.20 20.74 12.31
CA VAL A 62 17.92 20.42 11.66
C VAL A 62 17.00 21.62 11.75
N ALA A 63 16.55 22.12 10.60
CA ALA A 63 15.49 23.13 10.52
C ALA A 63 14.21 22.45 10.03
N VAL A 64 13.24 22.25 10.92
CA VAL A 64 11.92 21.71 10.57
C VAL A 64 11.02 22.86 10.16
N ARG A 65 10.47 22.80 8.94
CA ARG A 65 9.39 23.67 8.48
C ARG A 65 8.11 22.85 8.46
N SER A 66 7.23 23.09 9.43
CA SER A 66 5.89 22.51 9.45
C SER A 66 4.92 23.48 8.80
N GLU A 67 4.20 23.03 7.78
CA GLU A 67 3.19 23.82 7.07
C GLU A 67 1.86 23.08 7.07
N PRO A 68 0.71 23.77 7.16
CA PRO A 68 -0.58 23.16 6.89
C PRO A 68 -0.62 22.64 5.45
N GLY A 69 -0.81 21.33 5.29
CA GLY A 69 -1.13 20.70 4.02
C GLY A 69 -2.62 20.36 3.94
N HIS A 70 -3.10 20.12 2.72
CA HIS A 70 -4.42 19.57 2.43
C HIS A 70 -4.24 18.32 1.55
N GLY A 71 -5.18 17.37 1.64
CA GLY A 71 -5.15 16.12 0.91
C GLY A 71 -6.52 15.45 0.97
N GLU A 72 -6.94 14.86 -0.14
CA GLU A 72 -8.34 14.47 -0.36
C GLU A 72 -8.45 13.04 -0.86
N ASN A 73 -9.24 12.22 -0.16
CA ASN A 73 -9.68 10.95 -0.72
C ASN A 73 -10.79 11.23 -1.76
N VAL A 74 -10.71 10.63 -2.95
CA VAL A 74 -11.81 10.65 -3.91
C VAL A 74 -12.62 9.36 -3.74
N VAL A 75 -13.94 9.49 -3.53
CA VAL A 75 -14.83 8.35 -3.21
C VAL A 75 -15.99 8.28 -4.20
N GLY A 76 -15.99 7.26 -5.06
CA GLY A 76 -17.11 6.94 -5.95
C GLY A 76 -17.88 5.72 -5.45
N ILE A 77 -19.21 5.80 -5.32
CA ILE A 77 -20.04 4.66 -4.92
C ILE A 77 -20.96 4.24 -6.07
N LEU A 78 -20.85 2.98 -6.50
CA LEU A 78 -21.81 2.34 -7.39
C LEU A 78 -22.79 1.51 -6.56
N GLU A 79 -24.08 1.90 -6.54
CA GLU A 79 -25.12 1.16 -5.84
C GLU A 79 -25.31 -0.26 -6.43
N GLY A 80 -25.36 -1.27 -5.56
CA GLY A 80 -25.67 -2.66 -5.91
C GLY A 80 -27.10 -2.87 -6.42
N GLY A 81 -27.31 -3.95 -7.18
CA GLY A 81 -28.61 -4.28 -7.79
C GLY A 81 -29.59 -5.06 -6.89
N ASP A 82 -29.15 -5.54 -5.72
CA ASP A 82 -29.99 -6.30 -4.79
C ASP A 82 -30.62 -5.40 -3.73
N ALA A 83 -31.90 -5.60 -3.43
CA ALA A 83 -32.67 -4.74 -2.53
C ALA A 83 -32.12 -4.68 -1.08
N VAL A 84 -31.42 -5.73 -0.63
CA VAL A 84 -30.83 -5.82 0.72
C VAL A 84 -29.32 -5.68 0.66
N LEU A 85 -28.66 -6.47 -0.21
CA LEU A 85 -27.19 -6.56 -0.26
C LEU A 85 -26.54 -5.29 -0.82
N LYS A 86 -27.26 -4.37 -1.47
CA LYS A 86 -26.71 -3.05 -1.85
C LYS A 86 -26.24 -2.22 -0.65
N ASN A 87 -26.65 -2.56 0.56
CA ASN A 87 -26.17 -1.93 1.79
C ASN A 87 -24.88 -2.59 2.34
N GLU A 88 -24.34 -3.61 1.66
CA GLU A 88 -23.00 -4.15 1.85
C GLU A 88 -22.07 -3.63 0.75
N TYR A 89 -20.77 -3.50 1.07
CA TYR A 89 -19.79 -2.81 0.21
C TYR A 89 -18.57 -3.68 -0.06
N ILE A 90 -18.11 -3.70 -1.32
CA ILE A 90 -16.72 -4.03 -1.66
C ILE A 90 -15.98 -2.71 -1.84
N VAL A 91 -14.88 -2.51 -1.13
CA VAL A 91 -13.98 -1.38 -1.39
C VAL A 91 -12.91 -1.83 -2.37
N ILE A 92 -12.74 -1.09 -3.46
CA ILE A 92 -11.58 -1.20 -4.34
C ILE A 92 -10.79 0.09 -4.21
N SER A 93 -9.52 0.00 -3.82
CA SER A 93 -8.68 1.15 -3.49
C SER A 93 -7.36 1.19 -4.25
N ALA A 94 -6.82 2.40 -4.39
CA ALA A 94 -5.47 2.75 -4.82
C ALA A 94 -5.15 4.11 -4.17
N HIS A 95 -3.88 4.52 -4.07
CA HIS A 95 -3.58 5.91 -3.71
C HIS A 95 -3.55 6.84 -4.94
N LEU A 96 -3.33 8.13 -4.69
CA LEU A 96 -3.39 9.23 -5.65
C LEU A 96 -2.20 10.20 -5.52
N ASP A 97 -1.42 10.08 -4.45
CA ASP A 97 -0.27 10.92 -4.16
C ASP A 97 1.04 10.16 -4.31
N HIS A 98 2.08 10.90 -4.70
CA HIS A 98 3.46 10.43 -4.70
C HIS A 98 4.36 11.45 -3.99
N ILE A 99 5.59 11.06 -3.65
CA ILE A 99 6.55 11.90 -2.89
C ILE A 99 6.90 13.29 -3.48
N GLY A 100 6.51 13.61 -4.72
CA GLY A 100 6.64 14.96 -5.30
C GLY A 100 8.02 15.21 -5.93
N LEU A 101 8.81 16.13 -5.36
CA LEU A 101 10.11 16.54 -5.92
C LEU A 101 11.30 15.87 -5.22
N SER A 102 12.33 15.53 -5.98
CA SER A 102 13.63 15.05 -5.48
C SER A 102 14.78 15.97 -5.93
N ALA A 103 16.03 15.57 -5.67
CA ALA A 103 17.19 16.28 -6.18
C ALA A 103 17.26 16.16 -7.71
N PRO A 104 17.58 17.22 -8.47
CA PRO A 104 17.63 17.15 -9.93
C PRO A 104 18.62 16.11 -10.45
N LEU A 105 18.18 15.37 -11.47
CA LEU A 105 19.02 14.55 -12.33
C LEU A 105 19.94 15.44 -13.20
N PRO A 106 20.97 14.89 -13.87
CA PRO A 106 21.91 15.67 -14.68
C PRO A 106 21.29 16.45 -15.85
N ASP A 107 20.10 16.08 -16.31
CA ASP A 107 19.30 16.78 -17.32
C ASP A 107 18.37 17.86 -16.73
N GLY A 108 18.34 18.01 -15.41
CA GLY A 108 17.49 18.95 -14.67
C GLY A 108 16.15 18.37 -14.23
N HIS A 109 15.78 17.14 -14.63
CA HIS A 109 14.51 16.53 -14.22
C HIS A 109 14.53 16.20 -12.73
N ASN A 110 13.51 16.66 -11.98
CA ASN A 110 13.46 16.55 -10.52
C ASN A 110 12.08 16.14 -9.97
N VAL A 111 11.16 15.74 -10.85
CA VAL A 111 9.82 15.26 -10.47
C VAL A 111 9.88 13.75 -10.33
N ASN A 112 9.52 13.24 -9.15
CA ASN A 112 9.17 11.83 -9.00
C ASN A 112 7.78 11.70 -9.61
N ASN A 113 7.68 11.09 -10.80
CA ASN A 113 6.42 11.07 -11.54
C ASN A 113 5.45 9.98 -11.08
N GLY A 114 5.91 9.08 -10.20
CA GLY A 114 5.10 8.01 -9.63
C GLY A 114 4.40 7.13 -10.66
N ALA A 115 5.13 6.73 -11.71
CA ALA A 115 4.48 6.14 -12.89
C ALA A 115 3.74 4.82 -12.61
N ASP A 116 4.06 4.14 -11.50
CA ASP A 116 3.47 2.85 -11.12
C ASP A 116 3.09 2.77 -9.64
N ASP A 117 3.95 3.20 -8.71
CA ASP A 117 3.56 3.75 -7.40
C ASP A 117 3.48 5.28 -7.55
N ASP A 118 2.32 5.93 -7.58
CA ASP A 118 0.94 5.41 -7.43
C ASP A 118 0.23 5.10 -8.77
N GLY A 119 0.77 5.65 -9.86
CA GLY A 119 -0.01 6.03 -11.04
C GLY A 119 -0.62 4.86 -11.82
N SER A 120 -0.03 3.67 -11.75
CA SER A 120 -0.60 2.49 -12.42
C SER A 120 -1.80 1.94 -11.64
N GLY A 121 -1.74 1.94 -10.30
CA GLY A 121 -2.87 1.59 -9.44
C GLY A 121 -4.00 2.60 -9.58
N SER A 122 -3.67 3.89 -9.49
CA SER A 122 -4.62 5.01 -9.60
C SER A 122 -5.37 5.02 -10.94
N ALA A 123 -4.67 4.87 -12.07
CA ALA A 123 -5.29 4.81 -13.39
C ALA A 123 -5.96 3.46 -13.69
N GLY A 124 -5.48 2.36 -13.08
CA GLY A 124 -6.14 1.05 -13.12
C GLY A 124 -7.51 1.11 -12.47
N LEU A 125 -7.60 1.70 -11.27
CA LEU A 125 -8.85 1.92 -10.55
C LEU A 125 -9.84 2.75 -11.37
N LEU A 126 -9.37 3.77 -12.09
CA LEU A 126 -10.22 4.60 -12.96
C LEU A 126 -10.82 3.79 -14.11
N ALA A 127 -10.03 2.91 -14.73
CA ALA A 127 -10.49 2.00 -15.78
C ALA A 127 -11.51 0.97 -15.24
N VAL A 128 -11.27 0.44 -14.04
CA VAL A 128 -12.21 -0.47 -13.35
C VAL A 128 -13.53 0.25 -13.05
N ALA A 129 -13.50 1.41 -12.39
CA ALA A 129 -14.68 2.21 -12.06
C ALA A 129 -15.51 2.54 -13.31
N ARG A 130 -14.85 2.96 -14.40
CA ARG A 130 -15.48 3.20 -15.70
C ARG A 130 -16.18 1.95 -16.25
N SER A 131 -15.54 0.78 -16.18
CA SER A 131 -16.10 -0.48 -16.66
C SER A 131 -17.38 -0.86 -15.88
N TYR A 132 -17.32 -0.78 -14.56
CA TYR A 132 -18.47 -1.01 -13.66
C TYR A 132 -19.63 -0.04 -13.94
N ALA A 133 -19.35 1.26 -14.08
CA ALA A 133 -20.36 2.26 -14.41
C ALA A 133 -21.02 2.00 -15.77
N GLN A 134 -20.25 1.62 -16.79
CA GLN A 134 -20.76 1.26 -18.11
C GLN A 134 -21.59 -0.03 -18.10
N GLY A 135 -21.25 -1.00 -17.24
CA GLY A 135 -22.07 -2.19 -16.99
C GLY A 135 -23.40 -1.83 -16.32
N ALA A 136 -23.34 -1.01 -15.27
CA ALA A 136 -24.51 -0.59 -14.50
C ALA A 136 -25.50 0.23 -15.32
N ALA A 137 -25.02 1.07 -16.26
CA ALA A 137 -25.84 1.78 -17.23
C ALA A 137 -26.59 0.86 -18.21
N LYS A 138 -26.15 -0.40 -18.36
CA LYS A 138 -26.79 -1.47 -19.13
C LYS A 138 -27.61 -2.44 -18.24
N GLY A 139 -27.81 -2.10 -16.96
CA GLY A 139 -28.51 -2.95 -15.99
C GLY A 139 -27.67 -4.07 -15.37
N MET A 140 -26.38 -4.19 -15.72
CA MET A 140 -25.48 -5.19 -15.14
C MET A 140 -24.83 -4.62 -13.88
N ARG A 141 -25.32 -5.02 -12.70
CA ARG A 141 -24.77 -4.61 -11.39
C ARG A 141 -24.39 -5.84 -10.56
N PRO A 142 -23.34 -5.77 -9.74
CA PRO A 142 -23.16 -6.70 -8.62
C PRO A 142 -24.34 -6.55 -7.64
N LYS A 143 -24.57 -7.53 -6.77
CA LYS A 143 -25.64 -7.45 -5.75
C LYS A 143 -25.32 -6.39 -4.70
N ARG A 144 -24.05 -6.37 -4.27
CA ARG A 144 -23.47 -5.40 -3.32
C ARG A 144 -23.09 -4.11 -4.00
N SER A 145 -22.99 -3.03 -3.23
CA SER A 145 -22.41 -1.78 -3.72
C SER A 145 -20.89 -1.90 -3.82
N ILE A 146 -20.29 -1.13 -4.73
CA ILE A 146 -18.84 -1.02 -4.88
C ILE A 146 -18.43 0.41 -4.53
N ILE A 147 -17.43 0.55 -3.65
CA ILE A 147 -16.77 1.82 -3.36
C ILE A 147 -15.44 1.81 -4.12
N PHE A 148 -15.25 2.78 -5.02
CA PHE A 148 -13.95 3.09 -5.62
C PHE A 148 -13.33 4.21 -4.79
N LEU A 149 -12.17 3.96 -4.19
CA LEU A 149 -11.52 4.84 -3.24
C LEU A 149 -10.11 5.17 -3.71
N TRP A 150 -9.87 6.42 -4.07
CA TRP A 150 -8.52 6.95 -4.18
C TRP A 150 -8.11 7.52 -2.83
N ASN A 151 -7.01 7.04 -2.29
CA ASN A 151 -6.45 7.48 -1.03
C ASN A 151 -5.38 8.56 -1.24
N ALA A 152 -5.30 9.53 -0.33
CA ALA A 152 -4.28 10.59 -0.36
C ALA A 152 -3.43 10.62 0.92
N GLY A 153 -2.15 10.93 0.79
CA GLY A 153 -1.18 10.89 1.87
C GLY A 153 -0.74 9.46 2.22
N GLU A 154 -0.76 8.52 1.26
CA GLU A 154 -0.19 7.17 1.43
C GLU A 154 1.28 7.29 1.82
N GLU A 155 2.00 8.05 1.00
CA GLU A 155 3.45 8.31 1.04
C GLU A 155 3.91 9.11 2.27
N LYS A 156 2.95 9.60 3.07
CA LYS A 156 3.18 10.28 4.35
C LYS A 156 2.84 9.41 5.55
N GLY A 157 2.33 8.19 5.33
CA GLY A 157 2.00 7.19 6.33
C GLY A 157 0.54 6.75 6.31
N LEU A 158 -0.01 6.43 5.15
CA LEU A 158 -1.37 5.91 4.95
C LEU A 158 -2.48 6.84 5.46
N TRP A 159 -2.29 8.17 5.35
CA TRP A 159 -3.16 9.16 5.99
C TRP A 159 -4.60 9.08 5.48
N GLY A 160 -4.78 8.89 4.18
CA GLY A 160 -6.09 8.86 3.52
C GLY A 160 -6.91 7.64 3.91
N SER A 161 -6.34 6.44 3.85
CA SER A 161 -7.04 5.22 4.27
C SER A 161 -7.23 5.16 5.79
N GLN A 162 -6.32 5.73 6.58
CA GLN A 162 -6.52 5.92 8.02
C GLN A 162 -7.71 6.85 8.26
N TYR A 163 -7.76 8.02 7.62
CA TYR A 163 -8.89 8.95 7.74
C TYR A 163 -10.21 8.31 7.33
N PHE A 164 -10.22 7.54 6.23
CA PHE A 164 -11.41 6.81 5.78
C PHE A 164 -11.87 5.77 6.81
N ASN A 165 -10.96 5.06 7.48
CA ASN A 165 -11.32 4.05 8.47
C ASN A 165 -11.64 4.66 9.86
N GLU A 166 -11.09 5.82 10.21
CA GLU A 166 -11.48 6.59 11.40
C GLU A 166 -12.88 7.21 11.26
N TYR A 167 -13.13 7.89 10.13
CA TYR A 167 -14.32 8.71 9.85
C TYR A 167 -15.06 8.25 8.57
N PRO A 168 -15.48 6.97 8.48
CA PRO A 168 -16.04 6.42 7.25
C PRO A 168 -17.38 7.06 6.87
N PRO A 169 -17.68 7.23 5.57
CA PRO A 169 -19.01 7.67 5.11
C PRO A 169 -20.06 6.55 5.18
N VAL A 170 -19.66 5.31 5.51
CA VAL A 170 -20.50 4.11 5.57
C VAL A 170 -20.23 3.32 6.86
N ASP A 171 -21.15 2.42 7.23
CA ASP A 171 -20.94 1.44 8.30
C ASP A 171 -19.86 0.42 7.87
N LEU A 172 -18.68 0.44 8.50
CA LEU A 172 -17.59 -0.49 8.16
C LEU A 172 -17.93 -1.95 8.46
N THR A 173 -18.90 -2.25 9.34
CA THR A 173 -19.39 -3.63 9.52
C THR A 173 -20.12 -4.16 8.28
N LYS A 174 -20.46 -3.28 7.34
CA LYS A 174 -21.03 -3.61 6.04
C LYS A 174 -20.00 -3.72 4.91
N VAL A 175 -18.75 -3.33 5.16
CA VAL A 175 -17.67 -3.63 4.21
C VAL A 175 -17.37 -5.13 4.29
N VAL A 176 -17.37 -5.78 3.13
CA VAL A 176 -17.24 -7.23 2.96
C VAL A 176 -15.80 -7.63 2.65
N ALA A 177 -15.09 -6.79 1.89
CA ALA A 177 -13.66 -6.92 1.61
C ALA A 177 -13.09 -5.57 1.13
N ASN A 178 -11.77 -5.41 1.25
CA ASN A 178 -10.99 -4.39 0.54
C ASN A 178 -10.05 -5.06 -0.49
N LEU A 179 -10.03 -4.53 -1.71
CA LEU A 179 -9.13 -4.94 -2.79
C LEU A 179 -8.29 -3.73 -3.16
N ASN A 180 -7.06 -3.68 -2.67
CA ASN A 180 -6.12 -2.61 -2.95
C ASN A 180 -5.28 -2.94 -4.19
N MET A 181 -5.03 -1.95 -5.03
CA MET A 181 -4.08 -2.02 -6.14
C MET A 181 -3.12 -0.85 -6.08
N ASP A 182 -1.83 -1.15 -6.14
CA ASP A 182 -0.75 -0.19 -6.20
C ASP A 182 0.48 -0.90 -6.79
N MET A 183 1.28 -0.18 -7.58
CA MET A 183 2.35 -0.71 -8.43
C MET A 183 1.90 -1.90 -9.29
N ILE A 184 0.83 -1.79 -10.09
CA ILE A 184 0.30 -2.91 -10.91
C ILE A 184 0.81 -2.98 -12.35
N GLY A 185 1.77 -2.15 -12.73
CA GLY A 185 2.15 -1.86 -14.12
C GLY A 185 3.63 -2.02 -14.42
N ARG A 186 4.46 -2.62 -13.55
CA ARG A 186 5.87 -2.88 -13.84
C ARG A 186 6.18 -4.36 -13.92
N THR A 187 7.04 -4.76 -14.85
CA THR A 187 7.48 -6.16 -15.01
C THR A 187 8.96 -6.21 -15.34
N LYS A 188 9.59 -7.38 -15.13
CA LYS A 188 10.96 -7.65 -15.58
C LYS A 188 11.06 -7.61 -17.10
N GLY A 189 11.42 -6.45 -17.64
CA GLY A 189 11.71 -6.26 -19.07
C GLY A 189 13.04 -6.89 -19.53
N PRO A 190 13.30 -6.93 -20.85
CA PRO A 190 14.57 -7.41 -21.40
C PRO A 190 15.78 -6.67 -20.81
N GLY A 191 16.76 -7.40 -20.30
CA GLY A 191 17.95 -6.82 -19.68
C GLY A 191 17.73 -6.24 -18.28
N PHE A 192 16.58 -6.47 -17.64
CA PHE A 192 16.36 -6.09 -16.25
C PHE A 192 17.42 -6.69 -15.33
N SER A 193 18.00 -5.85 -14.47
CA SER A 193 18.92 -6.24 -13.42
C SER A 193 18.71 -5.31 -12.24
N ASP A 194 18.60 -5.89 -11.04
CA ASP A 194 18.55 -5.16 -9.78
C ASP A 194 19.71 -5.65 -8.88
N PRO A 195 20.62 -4.77 -8.44
CA PRO A 195 21.62 -5.14 -7.45
C PRO A 195 21.06 -5.25 -6.03
N ASP A 196 19.88 -4.66 -5.75
CA ASP A 196 19.22 -4.77 -4.46
C ASP A 196 18.42 -6.07 -4.37
N ARG A 197 18.87 -6.97 -3.49
CA ARG A 197 18.26 -8.30 -3.30
C ARG A 197 16.96 -8.26 -2.49
N THR A 198 16.62 -7.13 -1.89
CA THR A 198 15.34 -6.96 -1.20
C THR A 198 14.22 -6.63 -2.19
N HIS A 199 14.54 -6.05 -3.35
CA HIS A 199 13.56 -5.79 -4.39
C HIS A 199 13.09 -7.08 -5.07
N VAL A 200 11.78 -7.32 -5.03
CA VAL A 200 11.12 -8.39 -5.78
C VAL A 200 10.16 -7.77 -6.77
N LEU A 201 10.56 -7.79 -8.04
CA LEU A 201 9.72 -7.45 -9.19
C LEU A 201 9.23 -8.73 -9.88
N VAL A 202 7.98 -8.77 -10.30
CA VAL A 202 7.40 -9.91 -11.04
C VAL A 202 7.88 -10.01 -12.49
N ASN A 203 7.74 -11.21 -13.07
CA ASN A 203 7.86 -11.41 -14.52
C ASN A 203 6.55 -10.96 -15.23
N PRO A 204 6.54 -10.74 -16.55
CA PRO A 204 5.29 -10.56 -17.30
C PRO A 204 4.37 -11.77 -17.17
N GLY A 205 3.08 -11.54 -16.89
CA GLY A 205 2.07 -12.56 -16.61
C GLY A 205 2.05 -13.07 -15.17
N GLU A 206 2.71 -12.38 -14.23
CA GLU A 206 2.81 -12.74 -12.81
C GLU A 206 2.43 -11.53 -11.94
N ILE A 207 1.76 -11.76 -10.81
CA ILE A 207 1.33 -10.70 -9.89
C ILE A 207 1.53 -11.14 -8.44
N LEU A 208 2.02 -10.25 -7.58
CA LEU A 208 2.07 -10.53 -6.14
C LEU A 208 0.70 -10.24 -5.54
N VAL A 209 0.21 -11.19 -4.76
CA VAL A 209 -0.94 -11.01 -3.87
C VAL A 209 -0.46 -10.95 -2.43
N VAL A 210 -1.01 -10.03 -1.65
CA VAL A 210 -0.59 -9.80 -0.26
C VAL A 210 -1.81 -9.65 0.64
N GLY A 211 -1.92 -10.50 1.67
CA GLY A 211 -2.97 -10.43 2.68
C GLY A 211 -3.94 -11.62 2.76
N PRO A 212 -4.38 -12.27 1.68
CA PRO A 212 -5.37 -13.35 1.76
C PRO A 212 -4.85 -14.56 2.54
N SER A 213 -3.67 -15.10 2.23
CA SER A 213 -3.10 -16.23 2.97
C SER A 213 -2.73 -15.86 4.41
N ILE A 214 -2.47 -14.57 4.69
CA ILE A 214 -2.29 -14.05 6.06
C ILE A 214 -3.62 -13.94 6.84
N SER A 215 -4.74 -13.58 6.20
CA SER A 215 -5.93 -13.07 6.89
C SER A 215 -7.26 -13.77 6.58
N SER A 216 -7.45 -14.40 5.41
CA SER A 216 -8.72 -15.02 4.99
C SER A 216 -8.54 -16.06 3.87
N ASP A 217 -8.66 -17.35 4.19
CA ASP A 217 -8.61 -18.44 3.20
C ASP A 217 -9.78 -18.37 2.18
N ASP A 218 -10.94 -17.84 2.59
CA ASP A 218 -12.07 -17.60 1.69
C ASP A 218 -11.76 -16.55 0.63
N MET A 219 -10.97 -15.52 0.99
CA MET A 219 -10.52 -14.48 0.07
C MET A 219 -9.54 -15.05 -0.95
N GLU A 220 -8.54 -15.80 -0.49
CA GLU A 220 -7.54 -16.48 -1.32
C GLU A 220 -8.23 -17.38 -2.36
N LYS A 221 -9.07 -18.30 -1.89
CA LYS A 221 -9.84 -19.22 -2.75
C LYS A 221 -10.70 -18.49 -3.80
N THR A 222 -11.25 -17.32 -3.45
CA THR A 222 -12.02 -16.50 -4.40
C THR A 222 -11.11 -15.93 -5.50
N ILE A 223 -9.92 -15.45 -5.13
CA ILE A 223 -8.91 -14.93 -6.05
C ILE A 223 -8.37 -16.04 -6.95
N GLU A 224 -7.99 -17.19 -6.40
CA GLU A 224 -7.55 -18.37 -7.17
C GLU A 224 -8.61 -18.79 -8.20
N THR A 225 -9.86 -18.94 -7.77
CA THR A 225 -10.97 -19.37 -8.64
C THR A 225 -11.16 -18.39 -9.81
N VAL A 226 -11.23 -17.08 -9.52
CA VAL A 226 -11.37 -16.05 -10.55
C VAL A 226 -10.14 -16.00 -11.46
N ASN A 227 -8.93 -16.09 -10.93
CA ASN A 227 -7.74 -16.03 -11.76
C ASN A 227 -7.64 -17.25 -12.70
N ASN A 228 -7.95 -18.45 -12.19
CA ASN A 228 -7.98 -19.69 -12.97
C ASN A 228 -9.01 -19.67 -14.12
N ASP A 229 -10.16 -19.03 -13.94
CA ASP A 229 -11.19 -18.91 -14.98
C ASP A 229 -10.93 -17.78 -15.98
N TYR A 230 -10.23 -16.71 -15.59
CA TYR A 230 -10.09 -15.47 -16.36
C TYR A 230 -8.69 -15.24 -16.93
N GLN A 231 -7.83 -14.44 -16.25
CA GLN A 231 -6.56 -13.98 -16.83
C GLN A 231 -5.40 -14.97 -16.67
N LYS A 232 -5.48 -15.92 -15.72
CA LYS A 232 -4.48 -16.97 -15.46
C LYS A 232 -3.07 -16.41 -15.24
N LEU A 233 -2.99 -15.31 -14.49
CA LEU A 233 -1.72 -14.76 -14.00
C LEU A 233 -1.07 -15.78 -13.06
N VAL A 234 0.25 -15.82 -13.00
CA VAL A 234 0.94 -16.52 -11.91
C VAL A 234 0.70 -15.72 -10.64
N LEU A 235 -0.04 -16.28 -9.69
CA LEU A 235 -0.21 -15.69 -8.36
C LEU A 235 1.06 -15.97 -7.56
N ASN A 236 1.76 -14.91 -7.18
CA ASN A 236 3.00 -14.99 -6.42
C ASN A 236 2.73 -14.60 -4.95
N HIS A 237 2.99 -15.54 -4.04
CA HIS A 237 2.75 -15.39 -2.60
C HIS A 237 4.02 -15.03 -1.83
N PHE A 238 5.05 -14.49 -2.49
CA PHE A 238 6.34 -14.13 -1.86
C PHE A 238 6.17 -13.27 -0.60
N TYR A 239 5.19 -12.35 -0.60
CA TYR A 239 4.88 -11.48 0.53
C TYR A 239 3.79 -12.01 1.49
N ASP A 240 3.17 -13.17 1.23
CA ASP A 240 1.89 -13.65 1.80
C ASP A 240 1.96 -15.06 2.44
N THR A 241 2.88 -15.34 3.37
CA THR A 241 3.05 -16.70 3.97
C THR A 241 2.63 -16.86 5.44
N THR A 242 2.76 -15.82 6.28
CA THR A 242 2.85 -15.89 7.77
C THR A 242 4.13 -16.51 8.35
N ALA A 243 4.90 -17.29 7.57
CA ALA A 243 6.17 -17.89 7.98
C ALA A 243 7.27 -17.61 6.93
N PRO A 244 8.09 -16.55 7.10
CA PRO A 244 9.13 -16.21 6.15
C PRO A 244 10.25 -17.26 6.11
N ASP A 245 10.82 -17.46 4.91
CA ASP A 245 11.95 -18.36 4.67
C ASP A 245 12.88 -17.79 3.57
N ALA A 246 13.84 -18.59 3.09
CA ALA A 246 14.77 -18.17 2.03
C ALA A 246 14.10 -17.92 0.65
N THR A 247 12.79 -18.18 0.53
CA THR A 247 11.98 -18.06 -0.68
C THR A 247 10.72 -17.19 -0.50
N HIS A 248 10.46 -16.67 0.71
CA HIS A 248 9.30 -15.82 1.02
C HIS A 248 9.64 -14.78 2.11
N ASP A 249 9.30 -13.51 1.87
CA ASP A 249 9.46 -12.39 2.80
C ASP A 249 8.13 -12.09 3.48
N ASN A 250 8.09 -12.04 4.82
CA ASN A 250 6.81 -11.84 5.47
C ASN A 250 6.89 -11.35 6.92
N LEU A 251 6.07 -10.34 7.23
CA LEU A 251 5.67 -9.76 8.54
C LEU A 251 6.75 -9.34 9.56
N GLY A 252 7.90 -10.00 9.61
CA GLY A 252 9.03 -9.75 10.52
C GLY A 252 9.83 -8.49 10.18
N PRO A 253 10.67 -7.99 11.12
CA PRO A 253 11.39 -6.73 10.93
C PRO A 253 12.39 -6.78 9.76
N GLN A 254 12.55 -5.63 9.11
CA GLN A 254 13.56 -5.38 8.06
C GLN A 254 14.95 -5.89 8.49
N PRO A 255 15.77 -6.40 7.55
CA PRO A 255 15.43 -6.77 6.17
C PRO A 255 14.91 -8.21 6.05
N ASN A 256 14.88 -8.95 7.15
CA ASN A 256 14.44 -10.35 7.14
C ASN A 256 12.95 -10.44 6.77
N GLY A 257 12.22 -9.32 6.87
CA GLY A 257 11.12 -9.03 5.96
C GLY A 257 10.92 -7.54 5.67
N GLN A 258 10.51 -7.21 4.45
CA GLN A 258 10.08 -5.90 3.98
C GLN A 258 8.71 -5.48 4.51
N ARG A 259 7.96 -6.40 5.15
CA ARG A 259 6.69 -6.11 5.83
C ARG A 259 5.60 -5.54 4.92
N VAL A 260 5.53 -5.96 3.65
CA VAL A 260 4.64 -5.38 2.62
C VAL A 260 3.15 -5.39 3.03
N PHE A 261 2.67 -6.42 3.74
CA PHE A 261 1.32 -6.47 4.34
C PHE A 261 0.98 -5.31 5.30
N TYR A 262 1.99 -4.59 5.80
CA TYR A 262 1.84 -3.46 6.72
C TYR A 262 2.06 -2.09 6.05
N ARG A 263 2.29 -2.05 4.72
CA ARG A 263 2.93 -0.93 4.03
C ARG A 263 2.08 -0.20 2.98
N SER A 264 0.80 -0.57 2.81
CA SER A 264 -0.10 0.15 1.90
C SER A 264 -1.53 0.20 2.46
N ASP A 265 -2.41 0.98 1.84
CA ASP A 265 -3.72 1.42 2.36
C ASP A 265 -4.64 0.30 2.84
N HIS A 266 -4.55 -0.89 2.22
CA HIS A 266 -5.24 -2.11 2.66
C HIS A 266 -5.08 -2.38 4.17
N TYR A 267 -3.91 -2.06 4.74
CA TYR A 267 -3.64 -2.37 6.13
C TYR A 267 -4.56 -1.62 7.11
N ASN A 268 -5.04 -0.42 6.75
CA ASN A 268 -6.01 0.30 7.59
C ASN A 268 -7.41 -0.34 7.58
N PHE A 269 -7.78 -1.07 6.52
CA PHE A 269 -8.98 -1.91 6.50
C PHE A 269 -8.79 -3.20 7.30
N ALA A 270 -7.60 -3.82 7.24
CA ALA A 270 -7.26 -4.99 8.05
C ALA A 270 -7.38 -4.70 9.57
N LYS A 271 -6.93 -3.52 10.03
CA LYS A 271 -7.14 -3.04 11.41
C LYS A 271 -8.62 -2.99 11.82
N MET A 272 -9.54 -2.81 10.89
CA MET A 272 -10.98 -2.80 11.16
C MET A 272 -11.63 -4.20 11.08
N GLY A 273 -10.84 -5.25 10.90
CA GLY A 273 -11.33 -6.62 10.78
C GLY A 273 -12.01 -6.91 9.44
N ILE A 274 -11.67 -6.15 8.39
CA ILE A 274 -12.14 -6.36 7.03
C ILE A 274 -11.13 -7.30 6.33
N PRO A 275 -11.57 -8.36 5.63
CA PRO A 275 -10.69 -9.17 4.77
C PRO A 275 -10.07 -8.33 3.67
N VAL A 276 -8.77 -8.50 3.41
CA VAL A 276 -8.02 -7.67 2.45
C VAL A 276 -7.23 -8.49 1.44
N VAL A 277 -7.05 -7.91 0.26
CA VAL A 277 -5.98 -8.27 -0.68
C VAL A 277 -5.33 -6.99 -1.19
N PHE A 278 -4.01 -7.04 -1.35
CA PHE A 278 -3.23 -6.04 -2.06
C PHE A 278 -2.57 -6.72 -3.27
N PHE A 279 -2.88 -6.23 -4.48
CA PHE A 279 -2.26 -6.62 -5.73
C PHE A 279 -1.13 -5.65 -6.08
N THR A 280 0.06 -6.18 -6.32
CA THR A 280 1.25 -5.39 -6.68
C THR A 280 2.22 -6.19 -7.55
N THR A 281 2.97 -5.51 -8.40
CA THR A 281 4.09 -6.06 -9.18
C THR A 281 5.42 -6.01 -8.42
N GLY A 282 5.42 -5.33 -7.26
CA GLY A 282 6.52 -5.32 -6.30
C GLY A 282 7.60 -4.26 -6.58
N LEU A 283 8.70 -4.34 -5.83
CA LEU A 283 9.71 -3.28 -5.77
C LEU A 283 10.80 -3.42 -6.82
N HIS A 284 11.43 -2.30 -7.19
CA HIS A 284 12.39 -2.20 -8.30
C HIS A 284 13.29 -0.95 -8.19
N PRO A 285 14.36 -0.80 -9.00
CA PRO A 285 15.38 0.27 -8.81
C PRO A 285 14.87 1.70 -8.93
N ASP A 286 13.77 1.91 -9.67
CA ASP A 286 13.14 3.22 -9.90
C ASP A 286 12.17 3.66 -8.78
N TYR A 287 11.89 2.81 -7.78
CA TYR A 287 10.95 3.09 -6.70
C TYR A 287 11.36 4.37 -5.93
N HIS A 288 10.42 5.30 -5.75
CA HIS A 288 10.63 6.61 -5.13
C HIS A 288 11.72 7.48 -5.80
N ARG A 289 11.83 7.46 -7.14
CA ARG A 289 12.83 8.25 -7.90
C ARG A 289 12.26 9.01 -9.09
N ALA A 290 12.94 10.09 -9.47
CA ALA A 290 12.63 10.86 -10.66
C ALA A 290 12.75 10.06 -11.98
N THR A 291 13.50 8.95 -11.97
CA THR A 291 13.61 8.01 -13.09
C THR A 291 12.38 7.11 -13.27
N TYR A 292 11.36 7.24 -12.41
CA TYR A 292 10.13 6.45 -12.49
C TYR A 292 9.16 7.09 -13.49
N THR A 293 9.25 6.70 -14.76
CA THR A 293 8.60 7.38 -15.88
C THR A 293 7.59 6.48 -16.63
N PRO A 294 6.51 7.03 -17.23
CA PRO A 294 5.45 6.23 -17.87
C PRO A 294 5.89 5.32 -19.02
N ASP A 295 7.01 5.60 -19.69
CA ASP A 295 7.57 4.74 -20.74
C ASP A 295 8.04 3.37 -20.22
N LYS A 296 8.23 3.24 -18.90
CA LYS A 296 8.62 1.98 -18.23
C LYS A 296 7.45 1.06 -17.91
N ILE A 297 6.21 1.48 -18.19
CA ILE A 297 4.99 0.77 -17.79
C ILE A 297 4.66 -0.36 -18.78
N ASP A 298 4.50 -1.56 -18.23
CA ASP A 298 3.85 -2.67 -18.90
C ASP A 298 2.32 -2.50 -18.84
N TYR A 299 1.81 -1.70 -19.77
CA TYR A 299 0.37 -1.44 -19.90
C TYR A 299 -0.45 -2.72 -20.20
N LYS A 300 0.18 -3.83 -20.61
CA LYS A 300 -0.53 -5.12 -20.77
C LYS A 300 -0.69 -5.80 -19.43
N GLU A 301 0.34 -5.81 -18.59
CA GLU A 301 0.25 -6.33 -17.22
C GLU A 301 -0.79 -5.53 -16.43
N MET A 302 -0.65 -4.20 -16.42
CA MET A 302 -1.60 -3.27 -15.78
C MET A 302 -3.06 -3.56 -16.17
N GLN A 303 -3.31 -3.82 -17.46
CA GLN A 303 -4.65 -4.17 -17.94
C GLN A 303 -5.11 -5.54 -17.44
N SER A 304 -4.24 -6.55 -17.45
CA SER A 304 -4.56 -7.91 -16.96
C SER A 304 -4.87 -7.90 -15.46
N VAL A 305 -4.03 -7.26 -14.65
CA VAL A 305 -4.24 -7.10 -13.20
C VAL A 305 -5.54 -6.36 -12.92
N SER A 306 -5.79 -5.25 -13.60
CA SER A 306 -7.05 -4.49 -13.48
C SER A 306 -8.30 -5.33 -13.81
N LYS A 307 -8.22 -6.20 -14.83
CA LYS A 307 -9.31 -7.12 -15.19
C LYS A 307 -9.51 -8.21 -14.15
N THR A 308 -8.44 -8.82 -13.65
CA THR A 308 -8.50 -9.84 -12.59
C THR A 308 -9.15 -9.25 -11.34
N LEU A 309 -8.67 -8.09 -10.89
CA LEU A 309 -9.22 -7.42 -9.71
C LEU A 309 -10.69 -7.04 -9.90
N ALA A 310 -11.06 -6.49 -11.06
CA ALA A 310 -12.45 -6.21 -11.40
C ALA A 310 -13.34 -7.46 -11.33
N ALA A 311 -12.86 -8.62 -11.80
CA ALA A 311 -13.58 -9.89 -11.72
C ALA A 311 -13.69 -10.41 -10.27
N VAL A 312 -12.63 -10.30 -9.45
CA VAL A 312 -12.65 -10.66 -8.03
C VAL A 312 -13.67 -9.80 -7.28
N GLY A 313 -13.65 -8.48 -7.49
CA GLY A 313 -14.62 -7.55 -6.92
C GLY A 313 -16.07 -7.86 -7.33
N TRP A 314 -16.28 -8.35 -8.55
CA TRP A 314 -17.61 -8.71 -9.06
C TRP A 314 -18.14 -9.98 -8.40
N VAL A 315 -17.28 -10.99 -8.24
CA VAL A 315 -17.61 -12.26 -7.56
C VAL A 315 -17.89 -12.00 -6.08
N LEU A 316 -17.00 -11.30 -5.36
CA LEU A 316 -17.23 -10.89 -3.97
C LEU A 316 -18.51 -10.03 -3.83
N GLY A 317 -18.79 -9.17 -4.81
CA GLY A 317 -20.00 -8.36 -4.89
C GLY A 317 -21.29 -9.13 -5.18
N THR A 318 -21.22 -10.42 -5.53
CA THR A 318 -22.37 -11.22 -6.03
C THR A 318 -22.58 -12.54 -5.29
N GLN A 319 -21.52 -13.11 -4.72
CA GLN A 319 -21.53 -14.40 -4.02
C GLN A 319 -22.33 -14.35 -2.70
N ALA A 320 -22.82 -15.51 -2.26
CA ALA A 320 -23.46 -15.64 -0.95
C ALA A 320 -22.42 -15.52 0.18
N GLY A 321 -22.83 -14.95 1.32
CA GLY A 321 -21.93 -14.73 2.45
C GLY A 321 -20.86 -13.67 2.17
N ARG A 322 -19.82 -13.65 3.01
CA ARG A 322 -18.63 -12.79 2.91
C ARG A 322 -17.40 -13.59 3.37
N PRO A 323 -16.18 -13.29 2.88
CA PRO A 323 -14.96 -13.98 3.34
C PRO A 323 -14.82 -13.88 4.86
N GLN A 324 -14.46 -14.97 5.53
CA GLN A 324 -14.21 -14.99 6.96
C GLN A 324 -12.72 -14.72 7.25
N LEU A 325 -12.44 -13.99 8.34
CA LEU A 325 -11.09 -13.87 8.86
C LEU A 325 -10.64 -15.18 9.50
N LYS A 326 -9.33 -15.47 9.40
CA LYS A 326 -8.68 -16.55 10.15
C LYS A 326 -8.83 -16.32 11.66
N THR A 327 -8.90 -17.40 12.43
CA THR A 327 -8.94 -17.33 13.90
C THR A 327 -7.59 -16.98 14.52
N ASN A 328 -6.49 -17.29 13.81
CA ASN A 328 -5.11 -17.08 14.19
C ASN A 328 -4.45 -15.98 13.34
N LEU A 329 -4.92 -14.73 13.49
CA LEU A 329 -4.31 -13.56 12.85
C LEU A 329 -2.94 -13.23 13.47
N PRO A 330 -2.02 -12.57 12.73
CA PRO A 330 -0.73 -12.13 13.26
C PRO A 330 -0.86 -11.25 14.51
N GLU A 331 0.00 -11.47 15.51
CA GLU A 331 -0.06 -10.76 16.81
C GLU A 331 -0.07 -9.23 16.67
N GLN A 332 0.75 -8.70 15.76
CA GLN A 332 0.82 -7.26 15.50
C GLN A 332 -0.47 -6.73 14.84
N LEU A 333 -1.12 -7.50 13.97
CA LEU A 333 -2.44 -7.14 13.44
C LEU A 333 -3.49 -7.14 14.57
N VAL A 334 -3.53 -8.18 15.42
CA VAL A 334 -4.47 -8.24 16.56
C VAL A 334 -4.29 -7.06 17.52
N LYS A 335 -3.03 -6.66 17.78
CA LYS A 335 -2.69 -5.47 18.59
C LYS A 335 -3.19 -4.17 17.94
N ASP A 336 -3.01 -4.01 16.64
CA ASP A 336 -3.39 -2.79 15.95
C ASP A 336 -4.91 -2.71 15.72
N MET A 337 -5.59 -3.84 15.54
CA MET A 337 -7.07 -3.93 15.58
C MET A 337 -7.62 -3.49 16.94
N LYS A 338 -7.01 -3.94 18.04
CA LYS A 338 -7.37 -3.46 19.38
C LYS A 338 -7.13 -1.96 19.52
N THR A 339 -6.01 -1.46 19.00
CA THR A 339 -5.64 -0.04 19.07
C THR A 339 -6.63 0.85 18.31
N ALA A 340 -7.01 0.48 17.08
CA ALA A 340 -8.03 1.19 16.29
C ALA A 340 -9.39 1.21 17.02
N LYS A 341 -9.79 0.08 17.61
CA LYS A 341 -11.01 -0.01 18.43
C LYS A 341 -10.95 0.89 19.68
N ASP A 342 -9.84 0.87 20.41
CA ASP A 342 -9.65 1.69 21.62
C ASP A 342 -9.61 3.21 21.29
N GLN A 343 -9.13 3.57 20.10
CA GLN A 343 -9.17 4.93 19.56
C GLN A 343 -10.56 5.35 19.04
N GLY A 344 -11.50 4.41 18.88
CA GLY A 344 -12.86 4.68 18.42
C GLY A 344 -13.01 4.83 16.90
N TRP A 345 -12.16 4.14 16.12
CA TRP A 345 -12.26 4.10 14.65
C TRP A 345 -13.61 3.51 14.19
N GLY A 346 -13.98 3.76 12.94
CA GLY A 346 -15.22 3.29 12.33
C GLY A 346 -16.44 4.16 12.65
N LYS A 347 -16.24 5.38 13.16
CA LYS A 347 -17.33 6.28 13.52
C LYS A 347 -17.90 6.93 12.26
N ILE A 348 -19.06 6.45 11.81
CA ILE A 348 -19.78 6.97 10.65
C ILE A 348 -19.84 8.51 10.72
N THR A 349 -19.27 9.15 9.72
CA THR A 349 -19.12 10.60 9.64
C THR A 349 -19.73 11.07 8.32
N PRO A 350 -20.69 12.01 8.32
CA PRO A 350 -21.23 12.57 7.09
C PRO A 350 -20.13 13.19 6.24
N ILE A 351 -20.20 12.97 4.92
CA ILE A 351 -19.30 13.63 3.96
C ILE A 351 -19.47 15.15 4.16
N PRO A 352 -18.40 15.90 4.50
CA PRO A 352 -18.49 17.35 4.61
C PRO A 352 -18.78 17.97 3.24
N PRO A 353 -19.41 19.16 3.18
CA PRO A 353 -19.48 19.90 1.92
C PRO A 353 -18.06 20.22 1.42
N PRO A 354 -17.84 20.35 0.09
CA PRO A 354 -16.56 20.78 -0.47
C PRO A 354 -16.07 22.10 0.13
N LEU A 355 -14.76 22.35 0.12
CA LEU A 355 -14.26 23.65 0.56
C LEU A 355 -14.70 24.75 -0.43
N PRO A 356 -14.79 26.03 0.02
CA PRO A 356 -15.21 27.12 -0.84
C PRO A 356 -14.31 27.30 -2.07
N GLY A 357 -14.80 26.86 -3.23
CA GLY A 357 -14.09 26.97 -4.52
C GLY A 357 -13.79 25.62 -5.21
N GLU A 358 -14.00 24.49 -4.54
CA GLU A 358 -13.80 23.16 -5.12
C GLU A 358 -15.05 22.68 -5.90
N PRO A 359 -14.87 22.04 -7.07
CA PRO A 359 -15.95 21.38 -7.79
C PRO A 359 -16.37 20.06 -7.11
N PHE A 360 -17.63 19.67 -7.32
CA PHE A 360 -18.21 18.39 -6.89
C PHE A 360 -17.79 17.22 -7.80
#